data_AF-A0A166B773-F1
#
_entry.id   AF-A0A166B773-F1
#
_cell.length_a   1.000
_cell.length_b   1.000
_cell.length_c   1.000
_cell.angle_alpha   90.00
_cell.angle_beta   90.00
_cell.angle_gamma   90.00
#
_symmetry.space_group_name_H-M   'P 1'
#
loop_
_entity.id
_entity.type
_entity.pdbx_description
1 polymer ?
#
loop_
_entity_poly.entity_id
_entity_poly.type
_entity_poly.pdbx_seq_one_letter_code
_entity_poly.pdbx_strand_id
1 'polypeptide(L)'
;MKLKLISTVLILVAITGCTSPKGELITPSANGYDKIVFQKTARFKIVPAVEYTIVAGSEFIQDRVMKGVPVYCGQVTHSRTIVASDCFIYEGRDMITVNPMRLYHGTRKLPQGTIKHVKAKLS
;
A
#
# COMPACT_ATOMS: atom_id res chain seq x y z
N MET A 1 28.03 20.96 -54.82
CA MET A 1 28.49 20.16 -53.66
C MET A 1 27.28 19.86 -52.79
N LYS A 2 26.92 18.59 -52.60
CA LYS A 2 25.66 18.16 -51.98
C LYS A 2 25.80 18.09 -50.45
N LEU A 3 25.00 18.87 -49.73
CA LEU A 3 24.93 18.91 -48.27
C LEU A 3 24.47 17.53 -47.74
N LYS A 4 25.28 16.90 -46.89
CA LYS A 4 24.91 15.66 -46.19
C LYS A 4 24.09 16.05 -44.94
N LEU A 5 22.82 15.65 -44.90
CA LEU A 5 22.01 15.70 -43.68
C LEU A 5 22.59 14.72 -42.65
N ILE A 6 23.05 15.25 -41.53
CA ILE A 6 23.42 14.47 -40.36
C ILE A 6 22.12 14.12 -39.64
N SER A 7 21.66 12.89 -39.83
CA SER A 7 20.50 12.31 -39.14
C SER A 7 20.89 12.04 -37.69
N THR A 8 20.54 12.97 -36.80
CA THR A 8 20.75 12.82 -35.35
C THR A 8 19.72 11.84 -34.82
N VAL A 9 20.13 10.58 -34.63
CA VAL A 9 19.36 9.55 -33.94
C VAL A 9 19.15 10.01 -32.50
N LEU A 10 17.94 10.48 -32.19
CA LEU A 10 17.52 10.83 -30.84
C LEU A 10 17.32 9.51 -30.07
N ILE A 11 18.35 9.08 -29.35
CA ILE A 11 18.25 7.92 -28.44
C ILE A 11 17.41 8.39 -27.25
N LEU A 12 16.12 8.03 -27.27
CA LEU A 12 15.23 8.13 -26.11
C LEU A 12 15.78 7.17 -25.03
N VAL A 13 16.64 7.68 -24.15
CA VAL A 13 16.98 6.99 -22.90
C VAL A 13 15.72 7.03 -22.04
N ALA A 14 14.90 5.99 -22.14
CA ALA A 14 13.82 5.75 -21.20
C ALA A 14 14.47 5.45 -19.85
N ILE A 15 14.60 6.49 -19.03
CA ILE A 15 14.94 6.37 -17.62
C ILE A 15 13.75 5.67 -16.96
N THR A 16 13.72 4.34 -17.00
CA THR A 16 12.85 3.55 -16.13
C THR A 16 13.39 3.73 -14.72
N GLY A 17 13.01 4.84 -14.09
CA GLY A 17 13.29 5.05 -12.70
C GLY A 17 12.80 3.83 -11.94
N CYS A 18 13.71 3.15 -11.25
CA CYS A 18 13.43 2.13 -10.24
C CYS A 18 12.63 2.77 -9.10
N THR A 19 11.40 3.17 -9.37
CA THR A 19 10.46 3.57 -8.34
C THR A 19 10.01 2.27 -7.69
N SER A 20 10.20 2.17 -6.37
CA SER A 20 9.75 1.01 -5.59
C SER A 20 8.30 0.69 -5.99
N PRO A 21 7.93 -0.60 -6.17
CA PRO A 21 6.65 -0.97 -6.74
C PRO A 21 5.50 -0.47 -5.87
N LYS A 22 5.00 0.72 -6.20
CA LYS A 22 3.75 1.30 -5.71
C LYS A 22 2.67 0.53 -6.44
N GLY A 23 2.02 -0.43 -5.76
CA GLY A 23 1.03 -1.34 -6.35
C GLY A 23 0.09 -0.66 -7.37
N GLU A 24 -0.39 -1.44 -8.33
CA GLU A 24 -1.24 -0.96 -9.42
C GLU A 24 -2.56 -0.42 -8.86
N LEU A 25 -2.93 0.81 -9.25
CA LEU A 25 -4.20 1.41 -8.85
C LEU A 25 -5.36 0.63 -9.47
N ILE A 26 -6.46 0.50 -8.73
CA ILE A 26 -7.68 -0.11 -9.24
C ILE A 26 -8.79 0.94 -9.42
N THR A 27 -9.71 0.63 -10.33
CA THR A 27 -10.95 1.38 -10.50
C THR A 27 -11.93 1.01 -9.37
N PRO A 28 -12.54 1.98 -8.67
CA PRO A 28 -13.54 1.69 -7.66
C PRO A 28 -14.80 1.09 -8.28
N SER A 29 -15.56 0.32 -7.50
CA SER A 29 -16.91 -0.10 -7.89
C SER A 29 -17.89 1.08 -7.86
N ALA A 30 -19.13 0.87 -8.33
CA ALA A 30 -20.20 1.87 -8.23
C ALA A 30 -20.46 2.33 -6.78
N ASN A 31 -20.15 1.49 -5.78
CA ASN A 31 -20.29 1.78 -4.36
C ASN A 31 -18.95 2.13 -3.68
N GLY A 32 -17.90 2.42 -4.47
CA GLY A 32 -16.58 2.81 -3.99
C GLY A 32 -15.59 1.65 -3.84
N TYR A 33 -14.60 1.87 -2.98
CA TYR A 33 -13.54 0.90 -2.66
C TYR A 33 -13.90 0.06 -1.44
N ASP A 34 -13.43 -1.19 -1.40
CA ASP A 34 -13.36 -1.96 -0.17
C ASP A 34 -12.46 -1.24 0.84
N LYS A 35 -12.73 -1.39 2.13
CA LYS A 35 -11.88 -0.84 3.19
C LYS A 35 -11.79 -1.75 4.40
N ILE A 36 -10.68 -1.69 5.11
CA ILE A 36 -10.56 -2.23 6.46
C ILE A 36 -10.59 -1.08 7.47
N VAL A 37 -11.25 -1.29 8.61
CA VAL A 37 -11.35 -0.31 9.68
C VAL A 37 -10.81 -0.92 10.96
N PHE A 38 -9.84 -0.26 11.57
CA PHE A 38 -9.30 -0.68 12.86
C PHE A 38 -10.30 -0.35 13.97
N GLN A 39 -10.87 -1.37 14.59
CA GLN A 39 -11.79 -1.23 15.72
C GLN A 39 -11.06 -0.98 17.03
N LYS A 40 -9.78 -1.37 17.11
CA LYS A 40 -8.92 -1.21 18.29
C LYS A 40 -7.59 -0.58 17.87
N THR A 41 -6.97 0.18 18.77
CA THR A 41 -5.62 0.68 18.55
C THR A 41 -4.64 -0.48 18.51
N ALA A 42 -3.90 -0.62 17.41
CA ALA A 42 -2.89 -1.65 17.22
C ALA A 42 -1.50 -1.04 17.30
N ARG A 43 -0.63 -1.67 18.09
CA ARG A 43 0.80 -1.33 18.16
C ARG A 43 1.63 -2.59 17.94
N PHE A 44 2.54 -2.56 16.97
CA PHE A 44 3.37 -3.71 16.66
C PHE A 44 4.68 -3.29 16.01
N LYS A 45 5.71 -4.13 16.16
CA LYS A 45 7.02 -3.93 15.53
C LYS A 45 7.23 -4.96 14.42
N ILE A 46 7.76 -4.52 13.28
CA ILE A 46 8.24 -5.44 12.23
C ILE A 46 9.71 -5.77 12.47
N VAL A 47 10.50 -4.74 12.70
CA VAL A 47 11.92 -4.80 13.05
C VAL A 47 12.16 -3.88 14.27
N PRO A 48 13.26 -4.04 15.02
CA PRO A 48 13.47 -3.31 16.28
C PRO A 48 13.32 -1.78 16.18
N ALA A 49 13.68 -1.19 15.04
CA ALA A 49 13.64 0.25 14.79
C ALA A 49 12.29 0.78 14.24
N VAL A 50 11.38 -0.10 13.82
CA VAL A 50 10.13 0.29 13.16
C VAL A 50 8.93 -0.23 13.95
N GLU A 51 8.33 0.69 14.71
CA GLU A 51 7.07 0.46 15.42
C GLU A 51 5.91 1.14 14.69
N TYR A 52 4.88 0.37 14.44
CA TYR A 52 3.62 0.84 13.90
C TYR A 52 2.66 1.13 15.03
N THR A 53 1.99 2.28 14.95
CA THR A 53 0.80 2.58 15.74
C THR A 53 -0.33 2.96 14.78
N ILE A 54 -1.42 2.20 14.85
CA ILE A 54 -2.67 2.42 14.13
C ILE A 54 -3.74 2.69 15.15
N VAL A 55 -4.42 3.84 15.04
CA VAL A 55 -5.41 4.27 16.02
C VAL A 55 -6.76 3.63 15.70
N ALA A 56 -7.56 3.35 16.74
CA ALA A 56 -8.95 2.93 16.53
C ALA A 56 -9.70 3.98 15.68
N GLY A 57 -10.53 3.51 14.75
CA GLY A 57 -11.24 4.32 13.77
C GLY A 57 -10.46 4.60 12.49
N SER A 58 -9.16 4.28 12.42
CA SER A 58 -8.39 4.44 11.18
C SER A 58 -8.95 3.54 10.07
N GLU A 59 -9.20 4.13 8.92
CA GLU A 59 -9.66 3.46 7.70
C GLU A 59 -8.50 3.28 6.72
N PHE A 60 -8.44 2.11 6.10
CA PHE A 60 -7.50 1.79 5.04
C PHE A 60 -8.26 1.31 3.82
N ILE A 61 -8.02 1.96 2.70
CA ILE A 61 -8.80 1.79 1.47
C ILE A 61 -8.07 0.83 0.54
N GLN A 62 -8.80 -0.10 -0.07
CA GLN A 62 -8.30 -0.96 -1.13
C GLN A 62 -8.32 -0.22 -2.48
N ASP A 63 -7.43 0.75 -2.66
CA ASP A 63 -7.29 1.48 -3.93
C ASP A 63 -6.28 0.83 -4.88
N ARG A 64 -5.65 -0.27 -4.46
CA ARG A 64 -4.50 -0.89 -5.12
C ARG A 64 -4.51 -2.41 -5.07
N VAL A 65 -3.84 -3.01 -6.05
CA VAL A 65 -3.43 -4.41 -6.05
C VAL A 65 -1.92 -4.53 -6.25
N MET A 66 -1.34 -5.60 -5.71
CA MET A 66 0.06 -5.95 -5.93
C MET A 66 0.15 -7.41 -6.34
N LYS A 67 0.59 -7.66 -7.58
CA LYS A 67 0.65 -9.02 -8.14
C LYS A 67 -0.69 -9.78 -7.97
N GLY A 68 -1.80 -9.07 -8.17
CA GLY A 68 -3.16 -9.61 -7.98
C GLY A 68 -3.67 -9.66 -6.53
N VAL A 69 -2.85 -9.27 -5.53
CA VAL A 69 -3.25 -9.27 -4.11
C VAL A 69 -3.79 -7.89 -3.71
N PRO A 70 -4.99 -7.79 -3.11
CA PRO A 70 -5.53 -6.53 -2.58
C PRO A 70 -4.63 -5.90 -1.52
N VAL A 71 -4.41 -4.59 -1.62
CA VAL A 71 -3.60 -3.82 -0.67
C VAL A 71 -4.43 -2.65 -0.15
N TYR A 72 -4.45 -2.49 1.17
CA TYR A 72 -5.21 -1.47 1.89
C TYR A 72 -4.26 -0.40 2.40
N CYS A 73 -4.42 0.84 1.93
CA CYS A 73 -3.52 1.95 2.25
C CYS A 73 -4.24 3.02 3.08
N GLY A 74 -3.50 3.63 4.01
CA GLY A 74 -4.06 4.59 4.96
C GLY A 74 -2.99 5.21 5.85
N GLN A 75 -3.40 6.14 6.70
CA GLN A 75 -2.47 6.85 7.59
C GLN A 75 -2.03 5.99 8.77
N VAL A 76 -0.75 6.07 9.11
CA VAL A 76 -0.15 5.32 10.21
C VAL A 76 0.85 6.18 10.96
N THR A 77 1.17 5.81 12.19
CA THR A 77 2.30 6.40 12.92
C THR A 77 3.47 5.42 12.95
N HIS A 78 4.64 5.82 12.48
CA HIS A 78 5.89 5.07 12.55
C HIS A 78 6.80 5.67 13.61
N SER A 79 7.15 4.92 14.65
CA SER A 79 8.17 5.30 15.64
C SER A 79 7.99 6.76 16.15
N ARG A 80 6.73 7.16 16.40
CA ARG A 80 6.25 8.51 16.84
C ARG A 80 6.09 9.58 15.76
N THR A 81 6.38 9.28 14.50
CA THR A 81 6.14 10.19 13.37
C THR A 81 4.89 9.75 12.61
N ILE A 82 3.94 10.66 12.39
CA ILE A 82 2.79 10.39 11.52
C ILE A 82 3.31 10.29 10.07
N VAL A 83 3.06 9.15 9.44
CA VAL A 83 3.39 8.90 8.04
C VAL A 83 2.12 9.04 7.21
N ALA A 84 2.22 9.84 6.15
CA ALA A 84 1.08 10.23 5.33
C ALA A 84 0.33 9.04 4.68
N SER A 85 1.00 7.91 4.44
CA SER A 85 0.38 6.68 3.94
C SER A 85 1.31 5.49 4.08
N ASP A 86 0.82 4.38 4.63
CA ASP A 86 1.42 3.05 4.50
C ASP A 86 0.33 2.02 4.13
N CYS A 87 0.77 0.89 3.59
CA CYS A 87 -0.05 -0.09 2.93
C CYS A 87 0.11 -1.48 3.55
N PHE A 88 -1.01 -2.19 3.66
CA PHE A 88 -1.10 -3.50 4.29
C PHE A 88 -1.85 -4.48 3.40
N ILE A 89 -1.42 -5.73 3.38
CA ILE A 89 -2.25 -6.84 2.89
C ILE A 89 -3.05 -7.34 4.09
N TYR A 90 -4.38 -7.39 3.97
CA TYR A 90 -5.23 -8.03 4.96
C TYR A 90 -5.51 -9.48 4.55
N GLU A 91 -4.99 -10.41 5.32
CA GLU A 91 -5.05 -11.86 5.02
C GLU A 91 -6.28 -12.53 5.66
N GLY A 92 -7.15 -11.74 6.29
CA GLY A 92 -8.28 -12.24 7.07
C GLY A 92 -7.91 -12.59 8.51
N ARG A 93 -8.93 -12.82 9.36
CA ARG A 93 -8.76 -13.26 10.76
C ARG A 93 -7.78 -12.39 11.56
N ASP A 94 -7.88 -11.07 11.39
CA ASP A 94 -7.03 -10.07 12.05
C ASP A 94 -5.52 -10.22 11.75
N MET A 95 -5.16 -10.85 10.63
CA MET A 95 -3.79 -10.98 10.16
C MET A 95 -3.48 -9.95 9.08
N ILE A 96 -2.36 -9.25 9.23
CA ILE A 96 -1.88 -8.25 8.27
C ILE A 96 -0.44 -8.52 7.89
N THR A 97 -0.11 -8.29 6.61
CA THR A 97 1.27 -8.18 6.14
C THR A 97 1.56 -6.72 5.86
N VAL A 98 2.56 -6.20 6.56
CA VAL A 98 2.91 -4.78 6.57
C VAL A 98 4.05 -4.53 5.60
N ASN A 99 4.09 -3.34 5.00
CA ASN A 99 5.17 -2.94 4.10
C ASN A 99 5.40 -3.94 2.93
N PRO A 100 4.36 -4.46 2.26
CA PRO A 100 4.57 -5.44 1.18
C PRO A 100 5.44 -4.89 0.03
N MET A 101 5.62 -3.56 -0.02
CA MET A 101 6.41 -2.83 -1.02
C MET A 101 7.88 -2.60 -0.62
N ARG A 102 8.30 -2.91 0.61
CA ARG A 102 9.63 -2.58 1.13
C ARG A 102 10.42 -3.83 1.50
N LEU A 103 11.75 -3.70 1.54
CA LEU A 103 12.68 -4.76 1.95
C LEU A 103 12.34 -5.35 3.33
N TYR A 104 11.79 -4.54 4.23
CA TYR A 104 11.35 -4.96 5.56
C TYR A 104 9.83 -5.09 5.59
N HIS A 105 9.34 -6.25 5.19
CA HIS A 105 7.94 -6.65 5.37
C HIS A 105 7.82 -7.67 6.50
N GLY A 106 6.61 -7.82 7.05
CA GLY A 106 6.35 -8.86 8.01
C GLY A 106 4.87 -9.06 8.27
N THR A 107 4.50 -10.30 8.53
CA THR A 107 3.14 -10.70 8.89
C THR A 107 2.94 -10.60 10.39
N ARG A 108 1.81 -10.04 10.81
CA ARG A 108 1.42 -9.89 12.22
C ARG A 108 -0.03 -10.30 12.39
N LYS A 109 -0.25 -11.19 13.36
CA LYS A 109 -1.58 -11.48 13.87
C LYS A 109 -1.91 -10.48 14.97
N LEU A 110 -3.00 -9.75 14.79
CA LEU A 110 -3.54 -8.82 15.77
C LEU A 110 -4.54 -9.54 16.68
N PRO A 111 -4.85 -8.97 17.86
CA PRO A 111 -5.95 -9.48 18.69
C PRO A 111 -7.25 -9.57 17.90
N GLN A 112 -8.09 -10.55 18.22
CA GLN A 112 -9.33 -10.76 17.49
C GLN A 112 -10.26 -9.54 17.56
N GLY A 113 -10.90 -9.26 16.42
CA GLY A 113 -11.81 -8.13 16.26
C GLY A 113 -11.09 -6.78 16.27
N THR A 114 -9.79 -6.76 15.96
CA THR A 114 -9.05 -5.50 15.76
C THR A 114 -9.41 -4.89 14.42
N ILE A 115 -9.72 -5.70 13.41
CA ILE A 115 -10.01 -5.26 12.05
C ILE A 115 -11.43 -5.65 11.66
N LYS A 116 -12.18 -4.68 11.14
CA LYS A 116 -13.46 -4.90 10.44
C LYS A 116 -13.26 -4.68 8.95
N HIS A 117 -13.54 -5.70 8.15
CA HIS A 117 -13.58 -5.57 6.69
C HIS A 117 -14.95 -5.05 6.25
N VAL A 118 -14.95 -3.96 5.49
CA VAL A 118 -16.14 -3.32 4.91
C VAL A 118 -16.01 -3.39 3.40
N LYS A 119 -16.76 -4.31 2.79
CA LYS A 119 -16.81 -4.42 1.33
C LYS A 119 -17.68 -3.34 0.73
N ALA A 120 -17.28 -2.82 -0.42
CA ALA A 120 -18.18 -2.11 -1.30
C ALA A 120 -19.32 -3.06 -1.69
N LYS A 121 -20.56 -2.55 -1.68
CA LYS A 121 -21.70 -3.35 -2.12
C LYS A 121 -21.54 -3.61 -3.61
N LEU A 122 -21.67 -4.86 -4.04
CA LEU A 122 -21.92 -5.13 -5.45
C LEU A 122 -23.42 -4.85 -5.66
N SER A 123 -23.72 -3.88 -6.52
CA SER A 123 -25.06 -3.67 -7.05
C SER A 123 -25.41 -4.77 -8.05
#